data_AF-A0A368GLR8-F1
#
_entry.id   AF-A0A368GLR8-F1
#
_cell.length_a   1.000
_cell.length_b   1.000
_cell.length_c   1.000
_cell.angle_alpha   90.00
_cell.angle_beta   90.00
_cell.angle_gamma   90.00
#
_symmetry.space_group_name_H-M   'P 1'
#
loop_
_entity.id
_entity.type
_entity.pdbx_description
1 polymer ?
#
loop_
_entity_poly.entity_id
_entity_poly.type
_entity_poly.pdbx_seq_one_letter_code
_entity_poly.pdbx_strand_id
1 'polypeptide(L)' 'MHLTNPTWVHHEGGAIYSVDIHPTIDKLATCGQGDVGGCGLVMIWNLRPIQSEKAYADVTCHKILARIQHQGQLRI' A
#
# COMPACT_ATOMS: atom_id res chain seq x y z
N MET A 1 -7.64 21.93 4.96
CA MET A 1 -7.08 20.59 5.19
C MET A 1 -8.20 19.58 4.97
N HIS A 2 -8.10 18.74 3.93
CA HIS A 2 -9.08 17.69 3.66
C HIS A 2 -8.44 16.35 4.07
N LEU A 3 -8.95 15.73 5.13
CA LEU A 3 -8.46 14.46 5.61
C LEU A 3 -9.18 13.33 4.87
N THR A 4 -8.52 12.77 3.86
CA THR A 4 -8.97 11.52 3.23
C THR A 4 -8.47 10.36 4.09
N ASN A 5 -9.34 9.44 4.50
CA ASN A 5 -8.95 8.23 5.22
C ASN A 5 -8.96 7.03 4.27
N PRO A 6 -7.84 6.76 3.55
CA PRO A 6 -7.79 5.66 2.60
C PRO A 6 -7.81 4.31 3.34
N THR A 7 -8.98 3.68 3.43
CA THR A 7 -9.17 2.39 4.11
C THR A 7 -8.51 1.22 3.38
N TRP A 8 -8.04 1.41 2.15
CA TRP A 8 -7.45 0.37 1.31
C TRP A 8 -5.95 0.18 1.51
N VAL A 9 -5.26 1.03 2.28
CA VAL A 9 -3.84 0.84 2.59
C VAL A 9 -3.71 0.00 3.86
N HIS A 10 -3.50 -1.30 3.70
CA HIS A 10 -3.39 -2.24 4.82
C HIS A 10 -2.59 -3.50 4.43
N HIS A 11 -2.08 -4.22 5.43
CA HIS A 11 -1.43 -5.53 5.26
C HIS A 11 -2.35 -6.68 5.70
N GLU A 12 -3.64 -6.53 5.42
CA GLU A 12 -4.68 -7.56 5.68
C GLU A 12 -4.75 -8.08 7.13
N GLY A 13 -4.32 -7.27 8.10
CA GLY A 13 -4.28 -7.65 9.52
C GLY A 13 -2.86 -7.76 10.07
N GLY A 14 -1.86 -7.90 9.19
CA GLY A 14 -0.46 -7.82 9.57
C GLY A 14 0.02 -6.38 9.80
N ALA A 15 1.13 -6.25 10.53
CA ALA A 15 1.69 -4.96 10.92
C ALA A 15 2.51 -4.32 9.78
N ILE A 16 2.37 -3.00 9.61
CA ILE A 16 3.23 -2.19 8.74
C ILE A 16 4.41 -1.68 9.57
N TYR A 17 5.63 -1.94 9.12
CA TYR A 17 6.86 -1.53 9.82
C TYR A 17 7.51 -0.30 9.19
N SER A 18 7.34 -0.10 7.89
CA SER A 18 7.86 1.08 7.20
C SER A 18 6.95 1.54 6.06
N VAL A 19 7.04 2.83 5.77
CA VAL A 19 6.33 3.52 4.70
C VAL A 19 7.31 4.42 3.96
N ASP A 20 7.20 4.47 2.64
CA ASP A 20 8.00 5.36 1.79
C ASP A 20 7.14 5.91 0.65
N ILE A 21 7.38 7.15 0.24
CA ILE A 21 6.60 7.82 -0.80
C ILE A 21 7.54 8.18 -1.95
N HIS A 22 7.20 7.73 -3.15
CA HIS A 22 7.96 8.09 -4.35
C HIS A 22 7.94 9.62 -4.55
N PRO A 23 9.03 10.27 -5.00
CA PRO A 23 9.10 11.73 -5.12
C PRO A 23 8.01 12.40 -5.96
N THR A 24 7.41 11.68 -6.90
CA THR A 24 6.26 12.14 -7.70
C THR A 24 4.92 12.11 -6.94
N ILE A 25 4.92 11.60 -5.70
CA ILE A 25 3.77 11.49 -4.79
C ILE A 25 2.62 10.67 -5.40
N ASP A 26 2.84 9.86 -6.43
CA ASP A 26 1.79 9.04 -7.03
C ASP A 26 1.81 7.59 -6.54
N LYS A 27 2.81 7.23 -5.72
CA LYS A 27 3.00 5.89 -5.17
C LYS A 27 3.41 5.94 -3.71
N LEU A 28 2.84 5.02 -2.93
CA LEU A 28 3.24 4.73 -1.55
C LEU A 28 3.73 3.29 -1.50
N ALA A 29 4.92 3.07 -0.97
CA ALA A 29 5.42 1.76 -0.62
C ALA A 29 5.15 1.52 0.87
N THR A 30 4.64 0.34 1.21
CA THR A 30 4.59 -0.13 2.60
C THR A 30 5.26 -1.49 2.70
N CYS A 31 6.05 -1.69 3.76
CA CYS A 31 6.63 -3.00 4.06
C CYS A 31 6.31 -3.42 5.51
N GLY A 32 6.20 -4.72 5.72
CA GLY A 32 5.61 -5.24 6.94
C GLY A 32 5.44 -6.75 6.91
N GLN A 33 4.55 -7.21 7.77
CA GLN A 33 4.12 -8.59 7.86
C GLN A 33 2.77 -8.74 7.15
N GLY A 34 2.60 -9.78 6.35
CA GLY A 34 1.27 -10.19 5.88
C GLY A 34 0.50 -10.96 6.95
N ASP A 35 -0.80 -11.17 6.72
CA ASP A 35 -1.68 -11.93 7.61
C ASP A 35 -1.24 -13.40 7.78
N VAL A 36 -0.78 -14.03 6.70
CA VAL A 36 -0.44 -15.46 6.69
C VAL A 36 0.99 -15.70 7.16
N GLY A 37 1.13 -16.31 8.35
CA GLY A 37 2.33 -17.03 8.77
C GLY A 37 3.58 -16.20 9.01
N GLY A 38 3.46 -14.90 9.27
CA GLY A 38 4.62 -14.04 9.51
C GLY A 38 5.42 -13.70 8.24
N CYS A 39 4.86 -13.97 7.06
CA CYS A 39 5.53 -13.68 5.79
C CYS A 39 5.80 -12.19 5.61
N GLY A 40 6.97 -11.86 5.07
CA GLY A 40 7.26 -10.49 4.66
C GLY A 40 6.33 -10.03 3.53
N LEU A 41 5.81 -8.82 3.64
CA LEU A 41 4.92 -8.23 2.63
C LEU A 41 5.43 -6.83 2.26
N VAL A 42 5.57 -6.60 0.96
CA VAL A 42 5.77 -5.27 0.38
C VAL A 42 4.62 -4.97 -0.58
N MET A 43 4.00 -3.81 -0.42
CA MET A 43 2.88 -3.34 -1.24
C MET A 43 3.22 -1.98 -1.83
N ILE A 44 2.91 -1.80 -3.12
CA ILE A 44 2.97 -0.49 -3.79
C ILE A 44 1.54 -0.06 -4.07
N TRP A 45 1.13 1.05 -3.46
CA TRP A 45 -0.20 1.63 -3.54
C TRP A 45 -0.21 2.81 -4.50
N ASN A 46 -1.30 2.97 -5.25
CA ASN A 46 -1.54 4.13 -6.09
C ASN A 46 -2.14 5.26 -5.25
N LEU A 47 -1.50 6.42 -5.24
CA LEU A 47 -1.98 7.60 -4.50
C LEU A 47 -2.85 8.53 -5.35
N ARG A 48 -2.97 8.32 -6.67
CA ARG A 48 -3.82 9.15 -7.53
C ARG A 48 -5.29 9.23 -7.07
N PRO A 49 -5.93 8.16 -6.57
CA PRO A 49 -7.28 8.23 -6.02
C PRO A 49 -7.43 9.19 -4.84
N ILE A 50 -6.35 9.52 -4.12
CA ILE A 50 -6.37 10.50 -3.03
C ILE A 50 -6.24 11.93 -3.55
N GLN A 51 -5.60 12.10 -4.71
CA GLN A 51 -5.31 13.39 -5.31
C GLN A 51 -6.45 13.91 -6.20
N SER A 52 -7.37 13.04 -6.62
CA SER A 52 -8.45 13.40 -7.54
C SER A 52 -9.69 12.52 -7.34
N GLU A 53 -10.84 13.14 -7.12
CA GLU A 53 -12.14 12.44 -7.07
C GLU A 53 -12.45 11.69 -8.36
N LYS A 54 -12.05 12.25 -9.51
CA LYS A 54 -12.18 11.57 -10.81
C LYS A 54 -11.37 10.28 -10.83
N ALA A 55 -10.12 10.31 -10.36
CA ALA A 55 -9.28 9.12 -10.27
C ALA A 55 -9.78 8.13 -9.20
N TYR A 56 -10.47 8.61 -8.16
CA TYR A 56 -11.11 7.77 -7.16
C TYR A 56 -12.31 6.99 -7.72
N ALA A 57 -13.13 7.66 -8.53
CA ALA A 57 -14.31 7.09 -9.18
C ALA A 57 -13.98 6.22 -10.41
N ASP A 58 -12.77 6.37 -10.97
CA ASP A 58 -12.31 5.61 -12.13
C ASP A 58 -11.94 4.17 -11.75
N VAL A 59 -12.73 3.21 -12.23
CA VAL A 59 -12.54 1.77 -11.99
C VAL A 59 -11.26 1.21 -12.62
N THR A 60 -10.68 1.91 -13.59
CA THR A 60 -9.41 1.53 -14.23
C THR A 60 -8.19 2.05 -13.44
N CYS A 61 -8.41 2.95 -12.48
CA CYS A 61 -7.39 3.45 -11.57
C CYS A 61 -7.19 2.46 -10.40
N HIS A 62 -6.38 1.42 -10.63
CA HIS A 62 -6.11 0.41 -9.60
C HIS A 62 -5.42 1.02 -8.38
N LYS A 63 -5.96 0.71 -7.19
CA LYS A 63 -5.44 1.19 -5.89
C LYS A 63 -4.17 0.45 -5.44
N ILE A 64 -3.99 -0.79 -5.90
CA ILE A 64 -2.79 -1.61 -5.70
C ILE A 64 -2.06 -1.71 -7.04
N LEU A 65 -0.78 -1.37 -7.05
CA LEU A 65 0.08 -1.44 -8.23
C LEU A 65 0.97 -2.68 -8.21
N ALA A 66 1.42 -3.10 -7.03
CA ALA A 66 2.21 -4.31 -6.87
C ALA A 66 2.03 -4.90 -5.47
N ARG A 67 2.12 -6.24 -5.40
CA ARG A 67 2.20 -7.03 -4.17
C ARG A 67 3.37 -7.98 -4.28
N ILE A 68 4.27 -7.92 -3.30
CA ILE A 68 5.46 -8.78 -3.23
C ILE A 68 5.41 -9.48 -1.88
N GLN A 69 5.15 -10.77 -1.89
CA GLN A 69 5.11 -11.61 -0.69
C GLN A 69 6.36 -12.48 -0.64
N HIS A 70 7.06 -12.44 0.48
CA HIS A 70 8.21 -13.28 0.74
C HIS A 70 7.83 -14.39 1.74
N GLN A 71 7.88 -15.65 1.30
CA GLN A 71 7.57 -16.82 2.13
C GLN A 71 8.75 -17.26 3.03
N GLY A 72 9.87 -16.52 3.03
CA GLY A 72 10.96 -16.70 3.99
C GLY A 72 10.78 -15.79 5.19
N GLN A 73 11.34 -16.18 6.35
CA GLN A 73 11.44 -15.27 7.49
C GLN A 73 12.22 -14.03 7.07
N LEU A 74 11.62 -12.85 7.25
CA LEU A 74 12.31 -11.58 7.06
C LEU A 74 13.38 -11.47 8.15
N ARG A 75 14.64 -11.79 7.82
CA ARG A 75 15.78 -11.53 8.69
C ARG A 75 16.19 -10.08 8.47
N ILE A 76 15.74 -9.21 9.38
CA ILE A 76 16.19 -7.82 9.48
C ILE A 76 17.51 -7.78 10.24
#